data_AF-A0A7C4M8H4-F1
#
_entry.id   AF-A0A7C4M8H4-F1
#
_cell.length_a   1.000
_cell.length_b   1.000
_cell.length_c   1.000
_cell.angle_alpha   90.00
_cell.angle_beta   90.00
_cell.angle_gamma   90.00
#
_symmetry.space_group_name_H-M   'P 1'
#
loop_
_entity.id
_entity.type
_entity.pdbx_description
1 polymer ?
#
loop_
_entity_poly.entity_id
_entity_poly.type
_entity_poly.pdbx_seq_one_letter_code
_entity_poly.pdbx_strand_id
1 'polypeptide(L)'
;MEMSRARLRLAGAVSFTSQVFGYVVGILFAAMVSRRLSERDFGAWAYIGTLLSYAVTPTDLFSTWIYRDAARGRKILGHALLLNAPILATAILTYITISNAAATSAGLEQSTLLLGLMVLPPLYLTTAITDIAKGYTPQHVGVSTILYETAKLILGILLVAQLRLGLQGAFTTLA
;
A
#
# COMPACT_ATOMS: atom_id res chain seq x y z
N MET A 1 -17.58 -3.74 -27.24
CA MET A 1 -16.12 -3.70 -27.54
C MET A 1 -15.58 -5.09 -27.22
N GLU A 2 -15.43 -5.98 -28.20
CA GLU A 2 -14.91 -7.33 -27.95
C GLU A 2 -13.40 -7.27 -27.68
N MET A 3 -13.01 -7.63 -26.45
CA MET A 3 -11.61 -7.84 -26.12
C MET A 3 -11.14 -9.14 -26.77
N SER A 4 -10.16 -9.07 -27.69
CA SER A 4 -9.63 -10.30 -28.30
C SER A 4 -9.04 -11.22 -27.23
N ARG A 5 -9.28 -12.53 -27.36
CA ARG A 5 -8.83 -13.55 -26.40
C ARG A 5 -7.31 -13.48 -26.11
N ALA A 6 -6.52 -13.00 -27.07
CA ALA A 6 -5.08 -12.74 -26.90
C ALA A 6 -4.79 -11.61 -25.91
N ARG A 7 -5.56 -10.51 -25.93
CA ARG A 7 -5.41 -9.38 -24.99
C ARG A 7 -5.77 -9.76 -23.56
N LEU A 8 -6.72 -10.68 -23.37
CA LEU A 8 -7.09 -11.20 -22.07
C LEU A 8 -5.97 -12.07 -21.45
N ARG A 9 -5.38 -12.98 -22.25
CA ARG A 9 -4.24 -13.80 -21.81
C ARG A 9 -3.02 -12.94 -21.45
N LEU A 10 -2.75 -11.90 -22.24
CA LEU A 10 -1.68 -10.95 -21.95
C LEU A 10 -1.92 -10.22 -20.62
N ALA A 11 -3.15 -9.76 -20.35
CA ALA A 11 -3.48 -9.08 -19.09
C ALA A 11 -3.27 -9.98 -17.87
N GLY A 12 -3.70 -11.23 -17.94
CA GLY A 12 -3.47 -12.21 -16.88
C GLY A 12 -1.98 -12.50 -16.67
N ALA A 13 -1.22 -12.70 -17.75
CA ALA A 13 0.21 -12.94 -17.68
C ALA A 13 0.98 -11.76 -17.07
N VAL A 14 0.63 -10.52 -17.47
CA VAL A 14 1.23 -9.29 -16.91
C VAL A 14 0.91 -9.18 -15.42
N SER A 15 -0.35 -9.39 -15.03
CA SER A 15 -0.78 -9.31 -13.63
C SER A 15 -0.11 -10.36 -12.74
N PHE A 16 0.05 -11.60 -13.24
CA PHE A 16 0.77 -12.64 -12.53
C PHE A 16 2.26 -12.29 -12.38
N THR A 17 2.91 -11.93 -13.49
CA THR A 17 4.34 -11.61 -13.50
C THR A 17 4.66 -10.42 -12.59
N SER A 18 3.82 -9.38 -12.60
CA SER A 18 3.98 -8.22 -11.73
C SER A 18 3.84 -8.55 -10.25
N GLN A 19 2.94 -9.47 -9.88
CA GLN A 19 2.78 -9.90 -8.49
C GLN A 19 3.99 -10.72 -8.02
N VAL A 20 4.46 -11.67 -8.83
CA VAL A 20 5.67 -12.44 -8.52
C VAL A 20 6.87 -11.50 -8.36
N PHE A 21 7.05 -10.57 -9.30
CA PHE A 21 8.10 -9.55 -9.21
C PHE A 21 7.97 -8.73 -7.93
N GLY A 22 6.77 -8.27 -7.60
CA GLY A 22 6.51 -7.50 -6.40
C GLY A 22 6.83 -8.26 -5.11
N TYR A 23 6.50 -9.56 -5.03
CA TYR A 23 6.90 -10.38 -3.88
C TYR A 23 8.41 -10.51 -3.75
N VAL A 24 9.12 -10.76 -4.86
CA VAL A 24 10.59 -10.86 -4.84
C VAL A 24 11.21 -9.55 -4.37
N VAL A 25 10.80 -8.42 -4.94
CA VAL A 25 11.31 -7.09 -4.56
C VAL A 25 10.92 -6.73 -3.12
N GLY A 26 9.71 -7.06 -2.69
CA GLY A 26 9.26 -6.88 -1.31
C GLY A 26 10.09 -7.66 -0.30
N ILE A 27 10.46 -8.91 -0.62
CA ILE A 27 11.37 -9.72 0.21
C ILE A 27 12.76 -9.09 0.27
N LEU A 28 13.29 -8.62 -0.86
CA LEU A 28 14.58 -7.92 -0.90
C LEU A 28 14.56 -6.64 -0.07
N PHE A 29 13.47 -5.87 -0.16
CA PHE A 29 13.26 -4.67 0.66
C PHE A 29 13.21 -5.02 2.14
N ALA A 30 12.39 -6.01 2.54
CA ALA A 30 12.29 -6.45 3.93
C ALA A 30 13.64 -6.94 4.48
N ALA A 31 14.42 -7.69 3.70
CA ALA A 31 15.76 -8.14 4.08
C ALA A 31 16.78 -7.00 4.17
N MET A 32 16.63 -5.96 3.35
CA MET A 32 17.46 -4.75 3.44
C MET A 32 17.13 -3.98 4.74
N VAL A 33 15.84 -3.75 4.99
CA VAL A 33 15.32 -3.08 6.19
C VAL A 33 15.75 -3.83 7.45
N SER A 34 15.58 -5.16 7.50
CA SER A 34 15.93 -5.97 8.69
C SER A 34 17.42 -5.95 9.02
N ARG A 35 18.30 -5.73 8.04
CA ARG A 35 19.75 -5.62 8.25
C ARG A 35 20.22 -4.24 8.68
N ARG A 36 19.39 -3.21 8.48
CA ARG A 36 19.75 -1.80 8.71
C ARG A 36 19.09 -1.21 9.95
N LEU A 37 17.95 -1.74 10.35
CA LEU A 37 17.25 -1.32 11.56
C LEU A 37 17.65 -2.16 12.77
N SER A 38 17.51 -1.57 13.95
CA SER A 38 17.59 -2.31 15.20
C SER A 38 16.43 -3.32 15.29
N GLU A 39 16.58 -4.36 16.11
CA GLU A 39 15.51 -5.34 16.34
C GLU A 39 14.20 -4.68 16.80
N ARG A 40 14.31 -3.66 17.65
CA ARG A 40 13.18 -2.86 18.14
C ARG A 40 12.49 -2.11 17.01
N ASP A 41 13.25 -1.42 16.16
CA ASP A 41 12.67 -0.63 15.07
C ASP A 41 12.11 -1.50 13.95
N PHE A 42 12.75 -2.64 13.66
CA PHE A 42 12.23 -3.61 12.71
C PHE A 42 10.91 -4.22 13.21
N GLY A 43 10.83 -4.56 14.51
CA GLY A 43 9.60 -4.99 15.15
C GLY A 43 8.50 -3.94 15.07
N ALA A 44 8.83 -2.67 15.35
CA ALA A 44 7.91 -1.54 15.21
C ALA A 44 7.40 -1.38 13.78
N TRP A 45 8.30 -1.46 12.79
CA TRP A 45 7.95 -1.40 11.37
C TRP A 45 6.94 -2.48 10.97
N ALA A 46 7.19 -3.73 11.35
CA ALA A 46 6.29 -4.85 11.06
C ALA A 46 4.94 -4.73 11.79
N TYR A 47 4.96 -4.30 13.06
CA TYR A 47 3.76 -4.10 13.85
C TYR A 47 2.86 -3.00 13.27
N ILE A 48 3.43 -1.84 12.96
CA ILE A 48 2.71 -0.75 12.29
C ILE A 48 2.18 -1.21 10.93
N GLY A 49 2.99 -1.93 10.13
CA GLY A 49 2.54 -2.48 8.86
C GLY A 49 1.28 -3.35 9.00
N THR A 50 1.21 -4.16 10.07
CA THR A 50 0.02 -4.96 10.39
C THR A 50 -1.18 -4.07 10.74
N LEU A 51 -1.00 -3.05 11.58
CA LEU A 51 -2.08 -2.12 11.92
C LEU A 51 -2.61 -1.36 10.69
N LEU A 52 -1.72 -0.95 9.78
CA LEU A 52 -2.09 -0.31 8.52
C LEU A 52 -2.91 -1.24 7.62
N SER A 53 -2.59 -2.53 7.58
CA SER A 53 -3.36 -3.53 6.82
C SER A 53 -4.80 -3.65 7.34
N TYR A 54 -4.99 -3.66 8.66
CA TYR A 54 -6.33 -3.65 9.26
C TYR A 54 -7.07 -2.36 8.99
N ALA A 55 -6.36 -1.22 9.02
CA ALA A 55 -6.97 0.08 8.76
C ALA A 55 -7.56 0.14 7.34
N VAL A 56 -6.87 -0.36 6.31
CA VAL A 56 -7.33 -0.28 4.92
C VAL A 56 -8.35 -1.36 4.53
N THR A 57 -8.42 -2.48 5.26
CA THR A 57 -9.31 -3.63 4.97
C THR A 57 -10.78 -3.25 4.67
N PRO A 58 -11.42 -2.26 5.34
CA PRO A 58 -12.80 -1.88 5.02
C PRO A 58 -13.02 -1.39 3.59
N THR A 59 -11.98 -0.95 2.89
CA THR A 59 -12.07 -0.53 1.48
C THR A 59 -12.38 -1.71 0.55
N ASP A 60 -11.94 -2.92 0.89
CA ASP A 60 -12.14 -4.14 0.11
C ASP A 60 -13.62 -4.48 -0.08
N LEU A 61 -14.46 -4.09 0.89
CA LEU A 61 -15.92 -4.23 0.79
C LEU A 61 -16.43 -3.58 -0.49
N PHE A 62 -15.90 -2.40 -0.84
CA PHE A 62 -16.39 -1.59 -1.95
C PHE A 62 -15.64 -1.77 -3.26
N SER A 63 -14.42 -2.30 -3.21
CA SER A 63 -13.57 -2.55 -4.36
C SER A 63 -14.30 -3.31 -5.48
N THR A 64 -15.21 -4.23 -5.10
CA THR A 64 -15.96 -5.03 -6.07
C THR A 64 -16.93 -4.24 -6.93
N TRP A 65 -17.65 -3.29 -6.32
CA TRP A 65 -18.55 -2.41 -7.06
C TRP A 65 -17.77 -1.38 -7.87
N ILE A 66 -16.64 -0.89 -7.34
CA ILE A 66 -15.76 0.06 -8.03
C ILE A 66 -15.21 -0.54 -9.33
N TYR A 67 -14.54 -1.70 -9.28
CA TYR A 67 -13.97 -2.27 -10.52
C TYR A 67 -15.06 -2.64 -11.53
N ARG A 68 -16.23 -3.09 -11.06
CA ARG A 68 -17.35 -3.48 -11.94
C ARG A 68 -17.92 -2.29 -12.69
N ASP A 69 -18.10 -1.16 -12.00
CA ASP A 69 -18.66 0.04 -12.60
C ASP A 69 -17.62 0.74 -13.51
N ALA A 70 -16.33 0.68 -13.17
CA ALA A 70 -15.24 1.07 -14.07
C ALA A 70 -15.23 0.22 -15.35
N ALA A 71 -15.36 -1.11 -15.24
CA ALA A 71 -15.41 -2.01 -16.40
C ALA A 71 -16.62 -1.74 -17.32
N ARG A 72 -17.69 -1.13 -16.79
CA ARG A 72 -18.84 -0.64 -17.56
C ARG A 72 -18.62 0.73 -18.23
N GLY A 73 -17.43 1.31 -18.09
CA GLY A 73 -17.06 2.58 -18.71
C GLY A 73 -17.53 3.83 -17.94
N ARG A 74 -18.08 3.70 -16.72
CA ARG A 74 -18.63 4.82 -15.95
C ARG A 74 -17.53 5.67 -15.32
N LYS A 75 -17.62 7.00 -15.45
CA LYS A 75 -16.71 7.94 -14.79
C LYS A 75 -16.89 7.93 -13.26
N ILE A 76 -16.19 7.03 -12.58
CA ILE A 76 -16.38 6.77 -11.14
C ILE A 76 -15.30 7.36 -10.23
N LEU A 77 -14.27 8.04 -10.75
CA LEU A 77 -13.17 8.56 -9.93
C LEU A 77 -13.66 9.41 -8.75
N GLY A 78 -14.50 10.41 -9.01
CA GLY A 78 -15.06 11.26 -7.93
C GLY A 78 -15.88 10.47 -6.92
N HIS A 79 -16.68 9.50 -7.37
CA HIS A 79 -17.50 8.66 -6.50
C HIS A 79 -16.66 7.73 -5.62
N ALA A 80 -15.61 7.12 -6.18
CA ALA A 80 -14.69 6.24 -5.45
C ALA A 80 -13.89 7.03 -4.40
N LEU A 81 -13.44 8.25 -4.72
CA LEU A 81 -12.77 9.13 -3.75
C LEU A 81 -13.73 9.59 -2.65
N LEU A 82 -14.95 10.00 -3.00
CA LEU A 82 -15.98 10.39 -2.03
C LEU A 82 -16.37 9.24 -1.10
N LEU A 83 -16.35 8.00 -1.60
CA LEU A 83 -16.61 6.81 -0.79
C LEU A 83 -15.45 6.49 0.16
N ASN A 84 -14.20 6.59 -0.32
CA ASN A 84 -13.01 6.27 0.48
C ASN A 84 -12.63 7.39 1.48
N ALA A 85 -12.99 8.64 1.22
CA ALA A 85 -12.68 9.78 2.10
C ALA A 85 -13.21 9.62 3.55
N PRO A 86 -14.50 9.30 3.81
CA PRO A 86 -14.98 9.08 5.16
C PRO A 86 -14.34 7.84 5.81
N ILE A 87 -14.07 6.79 5.03
CA ILE A 87 -13.41 5.57 5.53
C ILE A 87 -11.99 5.90 5.99
N LEU A 88 -11.23 6.67 5.20
CA LEU A 88 -9.91 7.16 5.58
C LEU A 88 -9.97 8.04 6.82
N ALA A 89 -10.93 8.98 6.90
CA ALA A 89 -11.09 9.84 8.07
C ALA A 89 -11.36 9.04 9.35
N THR A 90 -12.25 8.05 9.28
CA THR A 90 -12.52 7.13 10.38
C THR A 90 -11.28 6.30 10.72
N ALA A 91 -10.56 5.78 9.73
CA ALA A 91 -9.34 5.00 9.95
C ALA A 91 -8.24 5.81 10.63
N ILE A 92 -8.01 7.07 10.22
CA ILE A 92 -7.07 7.99 10.87
C ILE A 92 -7.49 8.23 12.33
N LEU A 93 -8.76 8.54 12.57
CA LEU A 93 -9.27 8.81 13.92
C LEU A 93 -9.12 7.58 14.82
N THR A 94 -9.50 6.41 14.34
CA THR A 94 -9.34 5.14 15.06
C THR A 94 -7.88 4.85 15.31
N TYR A 95 -7.00 5.01 14.31
CA TYR A 95 -5.56 4.78 14.44
C TYR A 95 -4.94 5.67 15.53
N ILE A 96 -5.27 6.97 15.54
CA ILE A 96 -4.81 7.90 16.59
C ILE A 96 -5.33 7.46 17.96
N THR A 97 -6.62 7.11 18.06
CA THR A 97 -7.25 6.74 19.34
C THR A 97 -6.62 5.47 19.94
N ILE A 98 -6.35 4.46 19.13
CA ILE A 98 -5.76 3.19 19.60
C ILE A 98 -4.23 3.26 19.74
N SER A 99 -3.57 4.26 19.13
CA SER A 99 -2.10 4.32 19.01
C SER A 99 -1.39 4.25 20.36
N ASN A 100 -1.91 4.92 21.40
CA ASN A 100 -1.28 4.92 22.72
C ASN A 100 -1.34 3.55 23.41
N ALA A 101 -2.53 2.93 23.39
CA ALA A 101 -2.73 1.59 23.95
C ALA A 101 -1.91 0.53 23.19
N ALA A 102 -1.92 0.61 21.86
CA ALA A 102 -1.10 -0.24 20.99
C ALA A 102 0.40 -0.08 21.28
N ALA A 103 0.89 1.17 21.39
CA ALA A 103 2.28 1.47 21.71
C ALA A 103 2.71 0.87 23.05
N THR A 104 1.90 1.08 24.10
CA THR A 104 2.16 0.57 25.45
C THR A 104 2.22 -0.96 25.46
N SER A 105 1.30 -1.62 24.76
CA SER A 105 1.27 -3.09 24.66
C SER A 105 2.49 -3.69 23.96
N ALA A 106 3.09 -2.93 23.04
CA ALA A 106 4.26 -3.34 22.27
C ALA A 106 5.59 -2.85 22.87
N GLY A 107 5.57 -2.14 24.00
CA GLY A 107 6.77 -1.51 24.57
C GLY A 107 7.39 -0.42 23.68
N LEU A 108 6.58 0.22 22.84
CA LEU A 108 6.97 1.27 21.90
C LEU A 108 6.50 2.65 22.38
N GLU A 109 7.11 3.70 21.84
CA GLU A 109 6.61 5.07 22.05
C GLU A 109 5.45 5.35 21.10
N GLN A 110 4.46 6.13 21.56
CA GLN A 110 3.33 6.54 20.71
C GLN A 110 3.82 7.32 19.47
N SER A 111 4.86 8.13 19.61
CA SER A 111 5.54 8.85 18.52
C SER A 111 5.94 7.93 17.37
N THR A 112 6.40 6.71 17.69
CA THR A 112 6.81 5.69 16.72
C THR A 112 5.60 5.16 15.95
N LEU A 113 4.49 4.86 16.65
CA LEU A 113 3.27 4.38 16.01
C LEU A 113 2.66 5.45 15.08
N LEU A 114 2.75 6.73 15.44
CA LEU A 114 2.19 7.81 14.63
C LEU A 114 2.88 7.98 13.27
N LEU A 115 4.06 7.38 13.04
CA LEU A 115 4.68 7.32 11.70
C LEU A 115 3.78 6.64 10.67
N GLY A 116 2.93 5.69 11.09
CA GLY A 116 1.96 5.03 10.20
C GLY A 116 0.96 6.00 9.57
N LEU A 117 0.68 7.16 10.20
CA LEU A 117 -0.21 8.17 9.64
C LEU A 117 0.29 8.77 8.32
N MET A 118 1.61 8.75 8.09
CA MET A 118 2.19 9.19 6.82
C MET A 118 1.78 8.28 5.65
N VAL A 119 1.58 6.99 5.93
CA VAL A 119 1.30 5.96 4.91
C VAL A 119 -0.20 5.82 4.64
N LEU A 120 -1.06 6.12 5.61
CA LEU A 120 -2.51 5.92 5.48
C LEU A 120 -3.13 6.67 4.28
N PRO A 121 -2.94 7.99 4.09
CA PRO A 121 -3.57 8.69 2.97
C PRO A 121 -3.11 8.19 1.59
N PRO A 122 -1.79 8.02 1.33
CA PRO A 122 -1.31 7.41 0.08
C PRO A 122 -1.90 6.01 -0.13
N LEU A 123 -1.92 5.16 0.89
CA LEU A 123 -2.43 3.78 0.82
C LEU A 123 -3.88 3.73 0.33
N TYR A 124 -4.76 4.58 0.90
CA TYR A 124 -6.16 4.67 0.48
C TYR A 124 -6.30 5.20 -0.95
N LEU A 125 -5.50 6.20 -1.33
CA LEU A 125 -5.51 6.75 -2.68
C LEU A 125 -5.08 5.69 -3.71
N THR A 126 -3.99 4.97 -3.45
CA THR A 126 -3.53 3.89 -4.32
C THR A 126 -4.54 2.76 -4.41
N THR A 127 -5.24 2.42 -3.33
CA THR A 127 -6.29 1.39 -3.34
C THR A 127 -7.43 1.81 -4.26
N ALA A 128 -7.95 3.04 -4.09
CA ALA A 128 -9.01 3.59 -4.92
C ALA A 128 -8.64 3.62 -6.41
N ILE A 129 -7.45 4.15 -6.73
CA ILE A 129 -6.96 4.24 -8.12
C ILE A 129 -6.76 2.84 -8.71
N THR A 130 -6.21 1.91 -7.94
CA THR A 130 -5.97 0.53 -8.39
C THR A 130 -7.29 -0.18 -8.69
N ASP A 131 -8.32 -0.01 -7.87
CA ASP A 131 -9.62 -0.64 -8.11
C ASP A 131 -10.33 -0.09 -9.35
N ILE A 132 -10.21 1.21 -9.60
CA ILE A 132 -10.67 1.82 -10.86
C ILE A 132 -9.86 1.27 -12.04
N ALA A 133 -8.54 1.22 -11.93
CA ALA A 133 -7.64 0.78 -12.98
C ALA A 133 -7.82 -0.71 -13.33
N LYS A 134 -8.15 -1.57 -12.36
CA LYS A 134 -8.52 -2.98 -12.59
C LYS A 134 -9.72 -3.09 -13.54
N GLY A 135 -10.68 -2.17 -13.47
CA GLY A 135 -11.86 -2.15 -14.33
C GLY A 135 -11.59 -1.61 -15.75
N TYR A 136 -10.78 -0.54 -15.87
CA TYR A 136 -10.53 0.10 -17.17
C TYR A 136 -9.35 -0.50 -17.95
N THR A 137 -8.24 -0.71 -17.26
CA THR A 137 -6.94 -1.03 -17.87
C THR A 137 -6.15 -1.99 -16.96
N PRO A 138 -6.57 -3.24 -16.85
CA PRO A 138 -5.95 -4.21 -15.93
C PRO A 138 -4.47 -4.45 -16.22
N GLN A 139 -4.01 -4.28 -17.48
CA GLN A 139 -2.60 -4.41 -17.83
C GLN A 139 -1.73 -3.34 -17.14
N HIS A 140 -2.24 -2.11 -17.00
CA HIS A 140 -1.49 -1.00 -16.40
C HIS A 140 -1.34 -1.15 -14.88
N VAL A 141 -2.25 -1.88 -14.22
CA VAL A 141 -2.10 -2.21 -12.79
C VAL A 141 -0.82 -2.98 -12.55
N GLY A 142 -0.54 -4.02 -13.34
CA GLY A 142 0.69 -4.80 -13.18
C GLY A 142 1.97 -3.99 -13.42
N VAL A 143 1.96 -3.12 -14.41
CA VAL A 143 3.09 -2.20 -14.65
C VAL A 143 3.28 -1.24 -13.48
N SER A 144 2.19 -0.70 -12.92
CA SER A 144 2.24 0.19 -11.77
C SER A 144 2.82 -0.51 -10.52
N THR A 145 2.50 -1.79 -10.31
CA THR A 145 3.09 -2.59 -9.22
C THR A 145 4.60 -2.74 -9.39
N ILE A 146 5.07 -3.04 -10.60
CA ILE A 146 6.52 -3.16 -10.87
C ILE A 146 7.23 -1.84 -10.59
N LEU A 147 6.67 -0.72 -11.07
CA LEU A 147 7.22 0.61 -10.87
C LEU A 147 7.25 0.98 -9.38
N TYR A 148 6.15 0.77 -8.65
CA TYR A 148 6.05 1.05 -7.23
C TYR A 148 7.07 0.25 -6.42
N GLU A 149 7.15 -1.06 -6.64
CA GLU A 149 8.07 -1.94 -5.91
C GLU A 149 9.53 -1.58 -6.19
N THR A 150 9.86 -1.30 -7.46
CA THR A 150 11.21 -0.87 -7.85
C THR A 150 11.57 0.49 -7.23
N ALA A 151 10.67 1.47 -7.29
CA ALA A 151 10.88 2.79 -6.71
C ALA A 151 11.04 2.72 -5.19
N LYS A 152 10.17 1.95 -4.50
CA LYS A 152 10.25 1.70 -3.06
C LYS A 152 11.60 1.09 -2.67
N LEU A 153 12.10 0.11 -3.42
CA LEU A 153 13.41 -0.49 -3.14
C LEU A 153 14.55 0.50 -3.33
N ILE A 154 14.56 1.26 -4.43
CA ILE A 154 15.59 2.28 -4.71
C ILE A 154 15.58 3.35 -3.61
N LEU A 155 14.41 3.87 -3.26
CA LEU A 155 14.25 4.83 -2.17
C LEU A 155 14.67 4.23 -0.83
N GLY A 156 14.38 2.95 -0.57
CA GLY A 156 14.85 2.25 0.62
C GLY A 156 16.36 2.21 0.73
N ILE A 157 17.05 1.90 -0.38
CA ILE A 157 18.51 1.90 -0.42
C ILE A 157 19.05 3.31 -0.13
N LEU A 158 18.45 4.35 -0.73
CA LEU A 158 18.87 5.73 -0.51
C LEU A 158 18.61 6.19 0.93
N LEU A 159 17.37 6.12 1.39
CA LEU A 159 16.93 6.69 2.67
C LEU A 159 17.39 5.87 3.89
N VAL A 160 17.31 4.55 3.80
CA VAL A 160 17.63 3.65 4.92
C VAL A 160 19.10 3.25 4.91
N ALA A 161 19.65 2.84 3.76
CA ALA A 161 21.02 2.33 3.72
C ALA A 161 22.09 3.43 3.59
N GLN A 162 21.87 4.47 2.79
CA GLN A 162 22.84 5.55 2.58
C GLN A 162 22.68 6.69 3.59
N LEU A 163 21.49 7.26 3.70
CA LEU A 163 21.21 8.40 4.60
C LEU A 163 20.98 7.99 6.05
N ARG A 164 20.80 6.70 6.33
CA ARG A 164 20.63 6.13 7.69
C ARG A 164 19.50 6.79 8.48
N LEU A 165 18.40 7.15 7.82
CA LEU A 165 17.22 7.74 8.45
C LEU A 165 16.41 6.74 9.31
N GLY A 166 16.90 5.50 9.45
CA GLY A 166 16.30 4.47 10.29
C GLY A 166 14.84 4.19 9.93
N LEU A 167 13.99 4.15 10.97
CA LEU A 167 12.57 3.83 10.85
C LEU A 167 11.77 4.87 10.05
N GLN A 168 12.10 6.15 10.21
CA GLN A 168 11.44 7.23 9.46
C GLN A 168 11.71 7.10 7.96
N GLY A 169 12.94 6.75 7.59
CA GLY A 169 13.31 6.47 6.20
C GLY A 169 12.48 5.33 5.62
N ALA A 170 12.30 4.24 6.37
CA ALA A 170 11.50 3.10 5.92
C ALA A 170 10.03 3.47 5.65
N PHE A 171 9.39 4.24 6.53
CA PHE A 171 8.01 4.70 6.29
C PHE A 171 7.88 5.70 5.16
N THR A 172 8.88 6.55 4.96
CA THR A 172 8.90 7.52 3.84
C THR A 172 8.92 6.81 2.48
N THR A 173 9.47 5.59 2.38
CA THR A 173 9.39 4.81 1.13
C THR A 173 8.01 4.25 0.82
N LEU A 174 7.14 4.15 1.84
CA LEU A 174 5.80 3.59 1.73
C LEU A 174 4.72 4.64 1.46
N ALA A 175 5.03 5.90 1.78
CA ALA A 175 4.17 7.05 1.58
C ALA A 175 4.33 7.63 0.16
#